data_AF-A0A0S8FSL7-F1
#
_entry.id   AF-A0A0S8FSL7-F1
#
_cell.length_a   1.000
_cell.length_b   1.000
_cell.length_c   1.000
_cell.angle_alpha   90.00
_cell.angle_beta   90.00
_cell.angle_gamma   90.00
#
_symmetry.space_group_name_H-M   'P 1'
#
loop_
_entity.id
_entity.type
_entity.pdbx_description
1 polymer ?
#
loop_
_entity_poly.entity_id
_entity_poly.type
_entity_poly.pdbx_seq_one_letter_code
_entity_poly.pdbx_strand_id
1 'polypeptide(L)'
;MESKFRTLRTVSVILKIIAWVIAALTIIGFIAILVGGAALAQFSGQYGGMAGLGPFGAVGIAFYVLIIGAIWFISLLAGADLILVILAIEENTRATKPTT
;
A
#
# COMPACT_ATOMS: atom_id res chain seq x y z
N MET A 1 9.89 27.63 -13.28
CA MET A 1 8.95 26.51 -13.54
C MET A 1 9.66 25.16 -13.47
N GLU A 2 10.88 25.06 -13.99
CA GLU A 2 11.72 23.84 -13.98
C GLU A 2 11.95 23.22 -12.59
N SER A 3 12.10 24.06 -11.56
CA SER A 3 12.20 23.61 -10.17
C SER A 3 10.95 22.86 -9.70
N LYS A 4 9.75 23.26 -10.14
CA LYS A 4 8.49 22.61 -9.77
C LYS A 4 8.38 21.20 -10.38
N PHE A 5 8.80 21.04 -11.64
CA PHE A 5 8.87 19.73 -12.30
C PHE A 5 9.82 18.77 -11.56
N ARG A 6 10.99 19.28 -11.17
CA ARG A 6 11.95 18.51 -10.38
C ARG A 6 11.37 18.08 -9.03
N THR A 7 10.67 18.99 -8.33
CA THR A 7 10.00 18.66 -7.07
C THR A 7 8.92 17.59 -7.24
N LEU A 8 8.05 17.71 -8.24
CA LEU A 8 6.99 16.72 -8.50
C LEU A 8 7.55 15.33 -8.86
N ARG A 9 8.64 15.28 -9.63
CA ARG A 9 9.34 14.01 -9.91
C ARG A 9 9.89 13.38 -8.63
N THR A 10 10.47 14.17 -7.72
CA THR A 10 10.91 13.68 -6.41
C THR A 10 9.75 13.18 -5.56
N VAL A 11 8.63 13.91 -5.52
CA VAL A 11 7.42 13.50 -4.78
C VAL A 11 6.89 12.17 -5.30
N SER A 12 6.86 11.96 -6.62
CA SER A 12 6.48 10.67 -7.21
C SER A 12 7.39 9.53 -6.70
N VAL A 13 8.71 9.71 -6.71
CA VAL A 13 9.64 8.69 -6.21
C VAL A 13 9.39 8.38 -4.72
N ILE A 14 9.18 9.42 -3.90
CA ILE A 14 8.87 9.26 -2.47
C ILE A 14 7.57 8.46 -2.29
N LEU A 15 6.51 8.79 -3.04
CA LEU A 15 5.24 8.07 -2.97
C LEU A 15 5.40 6.59 -3.35
N LYS A 16 6.23 6.26 -4.34
CA LYS A 16 6.54 4.86 -4.69
C LYS A 16 7.23 4.14 -3.54
N ILE A 17 8.21 4.77 -2.89
CA ILE A 17 8.90 4.19 -1.74
C ILE A 17 7.90 3.92 -0.61
N ILE A 18 7.04 4.90 -0.29
CA ILE A 18 6.00 4.75 0.74
C ILE A 18 5.04 3.61 0.37
N ALA A 19 4.62 3.50 -0.89
CA ALA A 19 3.77 2.41 -1.35
C ALA A 19 4.41 1.05 -1.04
N TRP A 20 5.67 0.85 -1.41
CA TRP A 20 6.40 -0.38 -1.14
C TRP A 20 6.59 -0.69 0.35
N VAL A 21 6.81 0.35 1.17
CA VAL A 21 6.85 0.19 2.63
C VAL A 21 5.50 -0.30 3.15
N ILE A 22 4.39 0.29 2.71
CA ILE A 22 3.04 -0.14 3.11
C ILE A 22 2.75 -1.57 2.64
N ALA A 23 3.16 -1.94 1.43
CA ALA A 23 3.02 -3.33 0.96
C ALA A 23 3.78 -4.32 1.85
N ALA A 24 5.03 -4.01 2.20
CA ALA A 24 5.83 -4.84 3.10
C ALA A 24 5.18 -4.97 4.49
N LEU A 25 4.74 -3.86 5.08
CA LEU A 25 4.05 -3.85 6.37
C LEU A 25 2.72 -4.61 6.32
N THR A 26 1.98 -4.52 5.21
CA THR A 26 0.73 -5.27 5.01
C THR A 26 1.00 -6.77 5.02
N ILE A 27 2.04 -7.23 4.32
CA ILE A 27 2.41 -8.65 4.27
C ILE A 27 2.85 -9.13 5.66
N ILE A 28 3.67 -8.36 6.36
CA ILE A 28 4.11 -8.68 7.73
C ILE A 28 2.89 -8.75 8.67
N GLY A 29 1.99 -7.77 8.61
CA GLY A 29 0.77 -7.74 9.40
C GLY A 29 -0.15 -8.93 9.10
N PHE A 30 -0.32 -9.29 7.83
CA PHE A 30 -1.08 -10.47 7.40
C PHE A 30 -0.54 -11.75 8.03
N ILE A 31 0.78 -11.99 7.95
CA ILE A 31 1.42 -13.16 8.54
C ILE A 31 1.29 -13.13 10.06
N ALA A 32 1.50 -11.98 10.70
CA ALA A 32 1.39 -11.82 12.14
C ALA A 32 -0.04 -12.14 12.65
N ILE A 33 -1.07 -11.73 11.93
CA ILE A 33 -2.48 -12.03 12.27
C ILE A 33 -2.77 -13.52 12.09
N LEU A 34 -2.28 -14.15 11.01
CA LEU A 34 -2.50 -15.58 10.79
C LEU A 34 -1.83 -16.44 11.89
N VAL A 35 -0.56 -16.17 12.17
CA VAL A 35 0.22 -16.93 13.16
C VAL A 35 -0.28 -16.63 14.58
N GLY A 36 -0.48 -15.35 14.91
CA GLY A 36 -0.97 -14.92 16.22
C GLY A 36 -2.40 -15.37 16.50
N GLY A 37 -3.27 -15.32 15.49
CA GLY A 37 -4.65 -15.79 15.59
C GLY A 37 -4.74 -17.30 15.80
N ALA A 38 -3.91 -18.09 15.11
CA ALA A 38 -3.84 -19.53 15.32
C ALA A 38 -3.32 -19.88 16.73
N ALA A 39 -2.24 -19.22 17.18
CA ALA A 39 -1.66 -19.43 18.50
C ALA A 39 -2.64 -19.06 19.64
N LEU A 40 -3.33 -17.92 19.50
CA LEU A 40 -4.31 -17.45 20.49
C LEU A 40 -5.56 -18.34 20.53
N ALA A 41 -6.01 -18.86 19.39
CA ALA A 41 -7.13 -19.80 19.33
C ALA A 41 -6.81 -21.11 20.08
N GLN A 42 -5.58 -21.62 19.95
CA GLN A 42 -5.13 -22.81 20.67
C GLN A 42 -5.05 -22.57 22.19
N PHE A 43 -4.55 -21.40 22.61
CA PHE A 43 -4.42 -21.05 24.03
C PHE A 43 -5.80 -20.81 24.69
N SER A 44 -6.70 -20.08 24.03
CA SER A 44 -8.05 -19.80 24.53
C SER A 44 -8.93 -21.04 24.66
N GLY A 45 -8.79 -22.00 23.74
CA GLY A 45 -9.49 -23.29 23.81
C GLY A 45 -9.11 -24.14 25.03
N GLN A 46 -7.91 -23.94 25.59
CA GLN A 46 -7.43 -24.68 26.76
C GLN A 46 -7.81 -24.04 28.10
N TYR A 47 -8.13 -22.74 28.13
CA TYR A 47 -8.43 -21.98 29.35
C TYR A 47 -9.88 -21.46 29.42
N GLY A 48 -10.78 -21.94 28.56
CA GLY A 48 -12.21 -21.60 28.61
C GLY A 48 -12.51 -20.12 28.36
N GLY A 49 -11.58 -19.39 27.72
CA GLY A 49 -11.74 -17.97 27.42
C GLY A 49 -12.79 -17.76 26.32
N MET A 50 -13.59 -16.70 26.44
CA MET A 50 -14.54 -16.22 25.44
C MET A 50 -13.78 -15.91 24.13
N ALA A 51 -13.62 -16.91 23.27
CA ALA A 51 -12.97 -16.80 21.96
C ALA A 51 -13.88 -16.01 21.02
N GLY A 52 -13.87 -14.67 21.15
CA GLY A 52 -14.79 -13.78 20.46
C GLY A 52 -14.78 -13.92 18.93
N LEU A 53 -13.73 -14.48 18.36
CA LEU A 53 -13.63 -14.87 16.96
C LEU A 53 -12.68 -16.07 16.89
N GLY A 54 -13.20 -17.30 16.78
CA GLY A 54 -12.37 -18.50 16.64
C GLY A 54 -11.44 -18.47 15.42
N PRO A 55 -10.73 -19.56 15.10
CA PRO A 55 -9.74 -19.61 14.02
C PRO A 55 -10.21 -19.03 12.67
N PHE A 56 -11.48 -19.26 12.33
CA PHE A 56 -12.11 -18.74 11.11
C PHE A 56 -12.20 -17.20 11.08
N GLY A 57 -12.38 -16.54 12.22
CA GLY A 57 -12.43 -15.08 12.29
C GLY A 57 -11.06 -14.42 12.12
N ALA A 58 -10.00 -15.04 12.65
CA ALA A 58 -8.62 -14.56 12.45
C ALA A 58 -8.19 -14.64 10.98
N VAL A 59 -8.55 -15.72 10.28
CA VAL A 59 -8.31 -15.85 8.84
C VAL A 59 -9.06 -14.78 8.07
N GLY A 60 -10.35 -14.55 8.38
CA GLY A 60 -11.15 -13.49 7.75
C GLY A 60 -10.53 -12.10 7.91
N ILE A 61 -10.10 -11.76 9.13
CA ILE A 61 -9.44 -10.47 9.40
C ILE A 61 -8.10 -10.35 8.66
N ALA A 62 -7.30 -11.43 8.61
CA ALA A 62 -6.04 -11.41 7.89
C ALA A 62 -6.26 -11.08 6.39
N PHE A 63 -7.18 -11.78 5.73
CA PHE A 63 -7.49 -11.51 4.33
C PHE A 63 -8.10 -10.12 4.12
N TYR A 64 -8.93 -9.64 5.03
CA TYR A 64 -9.43 -8.27 4.99
C TYR A 64 -8.30 -7.25 5.02
N VAL A 65 -7.34 -7.40 5.95
CA VAL A 65 -6.16 -6.53 6.04
C VAL A 65 -5.32 -6.60 4.76
N LEU A 66 -5.13 -7.81 4.20
CA LEU A 66 -4.37 -8.00 2.97
C LEU A 66 -5.02 -7.28 1.78
N ILE A 67 -6.35 -7.40 1.63
CA ILE A 67 -7.10 -6.75 0.54
C ILE A 67 -7.03 -5.22 0.69
N ILE A 68 -7.30 -4.69 1.88
CA ILE A 68 -7.25 -3.24 2.12
C ILE A 68 -5.82 -2.70 1.90
N GLY A 69 -4.80 -3.40 2.40
CA GLY A 69 -3.41 -3.00 2.16
C GLY A 69 -2.99 -3.09 0.69
N ALA A 70 -3.49 -4.08 -0.05
CA ALA A 70 -3.27 -4.17 -1.49
C ALA A 70 -3.92 -3.00 -2.25
N ILE A 71 -5.15 -2.61 -1.89
CA ILE A 71 -5.81 -1.43 -2.46
C ILE A 71 -4.98 -0.17 -2.18
N TRP A 72 -4.55 0.05 -0.94
CA TRP A 72 -3.71 1.19 -0.57
C TRP A 72 -2.38 1.22 -1.34
N PHE A 73 -1.71 0.08 -1.46
CA PHE A 73 -0.48 -0.05 -2.25
C PHE A 73 -0.71 0.36 -3.70
N ILE A 74 -1.74 -0.21 -4.35
CA ILE A 74 -2.07 0.08 -5.75
C ILE A 74 -2.42 1.55 -5.92
N SER A 75 -3.24 2.13 -5.04
CA SER A 75 -3.63 3.54 -5.12
C SER A 75 -2.44 4.49 -5.01
N LEU A 76 -1.50 4.22 -4.09
CA LEU A 76 -0.30 5.04 -3.92
C LEU A 76 0.67 4.89 -5.10
N LEU A 77 0.89 3.66 -5.57
CA LEU A 77 1.77 3.40 -6.69
C LEU A 77 1.22 4.02 -7.98
N ALA A 78 -0.07 3.81 -8.27
CA ALA A 78 -0.75 4.39 -9.42
C ALA A 78 -0.78 5.92 -9.34
N GLY A 79 -1.01 6.49 -8.16
CA GLY A 79 -0.95 7.94 -7.95
C GLY A 79 0.45 8.51 -8.22
N ALA A 80 1.50 7.80 -7.80
CA ALA A 80 2.87 8.20 -8.10
C ALA A 80 3.19 8.14 -9.60
N ASP A 81 2.72 7.10 -10.30
CA ASP A 81 2.89 6.96 -11.75
C ASP A 81 2.08 8.00 -12.54
N LEU A 82 0.87 8.33 -12.09
CA LEU A 82 0.05 9.37 -12.70
C LEU A 82 0.76 10.73 -12.71
N ILE A 83 1.46 11.07 -11.62
CA ILE A 83 2.28 12.29 -11.56
C ILE A 83 3.35 12.28 -12.67
N LEU A 84 4.04 11.16 -12.86
CA LEU A 84 5.08 11.05 -13.90
C LEU A 84 4.48 11.16 -15.31
N VAL A 85 3.32 10.56 -15.54
CA VAL A 85 2.60 10.65 -16.82
C VAL A 85 2.23 12.09 -17.13
N ILE A 86 1.66 12.83 -16.17
CA ILE A 86 1.30 14.24 -16.36
C ILE A 86 2.54 15.09 -16.65
N LEU A 87 3.63 14.89 -15.90
CA LEU A 87 4.90 15.60 -16.15
C LEU A 87 5.43 15.31 -17.55
N ALA A 88 5.37 14.05 -18.01
CA ALA A 88 5.83 13.67 -19.35
C ALA A 88 4.98 14.31 -20.46
N ILE A 89 3.66 14.43 -20.26
CA ILE A 89 2.77 15.13 -21.21
C ILE A 89 3.16 16.62 -21.30
N GLU A 90 3.41 17.26 -20.17
CA GLU A 90 3.82 18.67 -20.14
C GLU A 90 5.20 18.90 -20.75
N GLU A 91 6.17 18.02 -20.49
CA GLU A 91 7.51 18.05 -21.10
C GLU A 91 7.41 17.93 -22.63
N ASN A 92 6.63 16.97 -23.15
CA ASN A 92 6.41 16.79 -24.59
C ASN A 92 5.67 17.97 -25.25
N THR A 93 4.68 18.54 -24.56
CA THR A 93 3.93 19.70 -25.07
C THR A 93 4.81 20.94 -25.18
N ARG A 94 5.78 21.12 -24.28
CA ARG A 94 6.77 22.21 -24.35
C ARG A 94 7.77 22.01 -25.48
N ALA A 95 8.25 20.78 -25.66
CA ALA A 95 9.21 20.45 -26.72
C ALA A 95 8.64 20.65 -28.14
N THR A 96 7.32 20.53 -28.28
CA THR A 96 6.62 20.66 -29.58
C THR A 96 6.03 22.04 -29.83
N LYS A 97 6.20 23.01 -28.92
CA LYS A 97 5.73 24.38 -29.17
C LYS A 97 6.58 25.04 -30.27
N PRO A 98 5.97 25.50 -31.38
CA PRO A 98 6.70 26.22 -32.41
C PRO A 98 7.20 27.54 -31.85
N THR A 99 8.50 27.81 -32.03
CA THR A 99 9.12 29.11 -31.78
C THR A 99 8.71 30.06 -32.92
N THR A 100 7.55 30.69 -32.77
CA THR A 100 7.15 31.86 -33.58
C THR A 100 7.48 33.15 -32.85
#